data_AF-A0A973L1P9-F1
#
_entry.id   AF-A0A973L1P9-F1
#
_cell.length_a   1.000
_cell.length_b   1.000
_cell.length_c   1.000
_cell.angle_alpha   90.00
_cell.angle_beta   90.00
_cell.angle_gamma   90.00
#
_symmetry.space_group_name_H-M   'P 1'
#
loop_
_entity.id
_entity.type
_entity.pdbx_description
1 polymer ?
#
loop_
_entity_poly.entity_id
_entity_poly.type
_entity_poly.pdbx_seq_one_letter_code
_entity_poly.pdbx_strand_id
1 'polypeptide(L)' 'MTRRPWLAPGLHITSVKYNPAGREVDDAKVAKGLVCVESRQAALAPYSTGSSNLLIPIRYCLITAGHVYAELGDLVVGQ' A
#
# COMPACT_ATOMS: atom_id res chain seq x y z
N MET A 1 4.14 -4.62 -13.15
CA MET A 1 2.82 -4.42 -12.53
C MET A 1 2.18 -5.79 -12.32
N THR A 2 1.79 -6.13 -11.10
CA THR A 2 1.19 -7.44 -10.79
C THR A 2 -0.26 -7.48 -11.29
N ARG A 3 -0.72 -8.57 -11.93
CA ARG A 3 -2.12 -8.72 -12.41
C ARG A 3 -2.97 -9.59 -11.47
N ARG A 4 -4.26 -9.26 -11.30
CA ARG A 4 -5.16 -9.94 -10.33
C ARG A 4 -5.20 -11.48 -10.45
N PRO A 5 -5.27 -12.10 -11.65
CA PRO A 5 -5.29 -13.56 -11.77
C PRO A 5 -3.97 -14.24 -11.35
N TRP A 6 -2.92 -13.48 -11.02
CA TRP A 6 -1.61 -14.05 -10.63
C TRP A 6 -1.43 -14.19 -9.12
N LEU A 7 -2.37 -13.70 -8.29
CA LEU A 7 -2.26 -13.81 -6.84
C LEU A 7 -3.22 -14.86 -6.30
N ALA A 8 -2.67 -15.90 -5.68
CA ALA A 8 -3.44 -16.84 -4.89
C ALA A 8 -3.93 -16.19 -3.57
N PRO A 9 -5.04 -16.65 -2.99
CA PRO A 9 -5.43 -16.28 -1.64
C PRO A 9 -4.30 -16.55 -0.63
N GLY A 10 -4.08 -15.63 0.31
CA GLY A 10 -3.04 -15.74 1.35
C GLY A 10 -1.63 -15.30 0.95
N LEU A 11 -1.43 -14.84 -0.29
CA LEU A 11 -0.13 -14.33 -0.74
C LEU A 11 0.25 -13.01 -0.03
N HIS A 12 1.50 -12.90 0.41
CA HIS A 12 2.12 -11.67 0.91
C HIS A 12 2.89 -10.95 -0.22
N ILE A 13 2.82 -9.62 -0.26
CA ILE A 13 3.57 -8.79 -1.20
C ILE A 13 4.33 -7.73 -0.41
N THR A 14 5.64 -7.67 -0.63
CA THR A 14 6.48 -6.55 -0.15
C THR A 14 6.74 -5.61 -1.32
N SER A 15 6.20 -4.39 -1.26
CA SER A 15 6.45 -3.34 -2.26
C SER A 15 7.45 -2.34 -1.69
N VAL A 16 8.65 -2.30 -2.28
CA VAL A 16 9.78 -1.46 -1.82
C VAL A 16 10.19 -0.43 -2.86
N LYS A 17 9.61 -0.48 -4.07
CA LYS A 17 10.07 0.35 -5.17
C LYS A 17 9.51 1.77 -5.08
N TYR A 18 10.40 2.75 -5.21
CA TYR A 18 10.05 4.12 -5.56
C TYR A 18 9.89 4.24 -7.09
N ASN A 19 8.69 4.59 -7.56
CA ASN A 19 8.42 4.85 -8.98
C ASN A 19 7.57 6.12 -9.14
N PRO A 20 8.15 7.25 -9.60
CA PRO A 20 7.40 8.49 -9.84
C PRO A 20 6.29 8.33 -10.89
N ALA A 21 6.53 7.45 -11.88
CA ALA A 21 5.68 7.31 -13.05
C ALA A 21 4.58 6.24 -12.89
N GLY A 22 4.46 5.59 -11.73
CA GLY A 22 3.42 4.59 -11.58
C GLY A 22 3.41 3.82 -10.27
N ARG A 23 2.57 2.79 -10.26
CA ARG A 23 2.35 1.89 -9.13
C ARG A 23 2.88 0.49 -9.43
N GLU A 24 3.38 -0.18 -8.40
CA GLU A 24 3.86 -1.56 -8.48
C GLU A 24 2.70 -2.56 -8.32
N VAL A 25 1.81 -2.22 -7.39
CA VAL A 25 0.60 -2.97 -7.03
C VAL A 25 -0.62 -2.21 -7.56
N ASP A 26 -1.55 -2.92 -8.22
CA ASP A 26 -2.77 -2.28 -8.71
C ASP A 26 -3.74 -1.94 -7.57
N ASP A 27 -4.57 -0.91 -7.81
CA ASP A 27 -5.50 -0.34 -6.81
C ASP A 27 -6.46 -1.38 -6.26
N ALA A 28 -6.84 -2.31 -7.13
CA ALA A 28 -7.83 -3.31 -6.89
C ALA A 28 -7.29 -4.44 -5.99
N LYS A 29 -5.97 -4.59 -5.87
CA LYS A 29 -5.29 -5.42 -4.88
C LYS A 29 -5.09 -4.67 -3.57
N VAL A 30 -4.65 -3.41 -3.63
CA VAL A 30 -4.47 -2.59 -2.43
C VAL A 30 -5.79 -2.51 -1.66
N ALA A 31 -6.90 -2.23 -2.34
CA ALA A 31 -8.24 -2.16 -1.74
C ALA A 31 -8.76 -3.48 -1.15
N LYS A 32 -8.22 -4.64 -1.58
CA LYS A 32 -8.62 -5.96 -1.06
C LYS A 32 -7.63 -6.53 -0.04
N GLY A 33 -6.41 -6.01 0.00
CA GLY A 33 -5.35 -6.49 0.87
C GLY A 33 -5.38 -5.84 2.23
N LEU A 34 -4.79 -6.53 3.20
CA LEU A 34 -4.40 -5.94 4.47
C LEU A 34 -3.10 -5.17 4.25
N VAL A 35 -3.13 -3.85 4.44
CA VAL A 35 -2.03 -2.95 4.10
C VAL A 35 -1.26 -2.57 5.37
N CYS A 36 0.00 -2.96 5.42
CA CYS A 36 0.95 -2.52 6.45
C CYS A 36 2.02 -1.63 5.81
N VAL A 37 2.48 -0.63 6.55
CA VAL A 37 3.49 0.33 6.09
C VAL A 37 4.63 0.42 7.09
N GLU A 38 5.82 0.84 6.66
CA GLU A 38 6.89 1.17 7.59
C GLU A 38 6.46 2.34 8.52
N SER A 39 5.97 3.42 7.91
CA SER A 39 5.48 4.62 8.59
C SER A 39 4.29 5.19 7.83
N ARG A 40 3.17 5.43 8.53
CA ARG A 40 1.98 6.12 8.01
C ARG A 40 2.35 7.53 7.57
N GLN A 41 3.16 8.22 8.37
CA GLN A 41 3.61 9.57 8.05
C GLN A 41 4.32 9.61 6.69
N ALA A 42 5.29 8.72 6.48
CA ALA A 42 6.02 8.67 5.21
C ALA A 42 5.13 8.18 4.06
N ALA A 43 4.39 7.09 4.26
CA ALA A 43 3.61 6.44 3.20
C ALA A 43 2.45 7.30 2.69
N LEU A 44 1.85 8.13 3.55
CA LEU A 44 0.72 9.02 3.23
C LEU A 44 1.14 10.48 2.99
N ALA A 45 2.42 10.81 3.12
CA ALA A 45 2.91 12.14 2.77
C ALA A 45 2.62 12.49 1.30
N PRO A 46 2.62 13.77 0.92
CA PRO A 46 2.66 14.14 -0.49
C PRO A 46 3.86 13.52 -1.22
N TYR A 47 3.78 13.47 -2.54
CA TYR A 47 4.94 13.20 -3.38
C TYR A 47 6.09 14.18 -3.03
N SER A 48 7.37 13.77 -2.94
CA SER A 48 8.04 12.53 -3.36
C SER A 48 8.22 11.47 -2.26
N THR A 49 7.80 11.75 -1.04
CA THR A 49 7.96 10.82 0.09
C THR A 49 6.87 9.76 0.11
N GLY A 50 5.64 10.14 -0.27
CA GLY A 50 4.50 9.24 -0.24
C GLY A 50 4.51 8.12 -1.27
N SER A 51 3.83 7.02 -0.93
CA SER A 51 3.73 5.84 -1.79
C SER A 51 2.67 6.01 -2.87
N SER A 52 3.07 5.94 -4.14
CA SER A 52 2.15 5.92 -5.28
C SER A 52 1.14 4.77 -5.21
N ASN A 53 1.48 3.65 -4.54
CA ASN A 53 0.56 2.53 -4.35
C ASN A 53 -0.61 2.88 -3.39
N LEU A 54 -0.49 3.95 -2.57
CA LEU A 54 -1.53 4.40 -1.65
C LEU A 54 -2.15 5.73 -2.09
N LEU A 55 -1.33 6.71 -2.48
CA LEU A 55 -1.81 8.05 -2.82
C LEU A 55 -2.72 8.05 -4.04
N ILE A 56 -2.43 7.22 -5.05
CA ILE A 56 -3.24 7.14 -6.26
C ILE A 56 -4.64 6.57 -5.95
N PRO A 57 -4.79 5.39 -5.30
CA PRO A 57 -6.13 4.89 -4.97
C PRO A 57 -6.87 5.76 -3.96
N ILE A 58 -6.18 6.47 -3.05
CA ILE A 58 -6.81 7.49 -2.19
C ILE A 58 -7.37 8.65 -3.02
N ARG A 59 -6.59 9.19 -3.97
CA ARG A 59 -7.04 10.26 -4.88
C ARG A 59 -8.25 9.86 -5.73
N TYR A 60 -8.36 8.58 -6.07
CA TYR A 60 -9.52 8.03 -6.78
C TYR A 60 -10.64 7.55 -5.86
N CYS A 61 -10.57 7.85 -4.56
CA CYS A 61 -11.57 7.46 -3.56
C CYS A 61 -11.84 5.94 -3.48
N LEU A 62 -10.86 5.10 -3.86
CA LEU A 62 -10.98 3.64 -3.80
C LEU A 62 -10.68 3.09 -2.40
N ILE A 63 -9.85 3.80 -1.64
CA ILE A 63 -9.54 3.56 -0.23
C ILE A 63 -9.40 4.91 0.48
N THR A 64 -9.41 4.91 1.81
CA THR A 64 -9.07 6.09 2.62
C THR A 64 -7.71 5.89 3.29
N ALA A 65 -7.18 6.93 3.94
CA ALA A 65 -5.99 6.81 4.79
C ALA A 65 -6.16 5.75 5.90
N GLY A 66 -7.40 5.54 6.37
CA GLY A 66 -7.73 4.51 7.36
C GLY A 66 -7.66 3.07 6.85
N HIS A 67 -7.40 2.86 5.55
CA HIS A 67 -7.14 1.53 4.98
C HIS A 67 -5.77 0.96 5.39
N VAL A 68 -4.86 1.81 5.89
CA VAL A 68 -3.61 1.35 6.49
C VAL A 68 -3.92 0.68 7.82
N TYR A 69 -3.75 -0.64 7.87
CA TYR A 69 -4.04 -1.48 9.03
C TYR A 69 -3.04 -1.20 10.17
N ALA A 70 -1.75 -1.37 9.91
CA ALA A 70 -0.71 -1.27 10.92
C ALA A 70 0.58 -0.64 10.37
N GLU A 71 1.38 -0.06 11.26
CA GLU A 71 2.81 0.13 10.98
C GLU A 71 3.58 -1.16 11.27
N LEU A 72 4.71 -1.36 10.60
CA LEU A 72 5.57 -2.51 10.87
C LEU A 72 6.03 -2.54 12.33
N GLY A 73 6.24 -1.37 12.94
CA GLY A 73 6.54 -1.25 14.37
C GLY A 73 5.45 -1.87 15.24
N ASP A 74 4.19 -1.53 14.99
CA ASP A 74 3.01 -2.08 15.69
C ASP A 74 3.00 -3.62 15.62
N LEU A 75 3.23 -4.18 14.43
CA LEU A 75 3.21 -5.63 14.23
C LEU A 75 4.36 -6.35 14.94
N VAL A 76 5.54 -5.75 14.99
CA VAL A 76 6.71 -6.33 15.67
C VAL A 76 6.47 -6.45 17.18
N VAL A 77 5.72 -5.51 17.77
CA VAL A 77 5.37 -5.53 19.21
C VAL A 77 4.03 -6.21 19.51
N GLY A 78 3.30 -6.67 18.48
CA GLY A 78 2.04 -7.40 18.62
C GLY A 78 0.82 -6.52 18.92
N GLN A 79 0.79 -5.28 18.41
CA GLN A 79 -0.32 -4.32 18.54
C GLN A 79 -1.25 -4.30 17.33
#